data_AF-A0A7J5E0L5-F1
#
_entry.id   AF-A0A7J5E0L5-F1
#
_cell.length_a   1.000
_cell.length_b   1.000
_cell.length_c   1.000
_cell.angle_alpha   90.00
_cell.angle_beta   90.00
_cell.angle_gamma   90.00
#
_symmetry.space_group_name_H-M   'P 1'
#
loop_
_entity.id
_entity.type
_entity.pdbx_description
1 polymer ?
#
loop_
_entity_poly.entity_id
_entity_poly.type
_entity_poly.pdbx_seq_one_letter_code
_entity_poly.pdbx_strand_id
1 'polypeptide(L)'
;MTTTPTSNPTPTATPAPLGTRITAWVAIVLGVAETGLAVWAWVETASYSGESSTAAVGFVVALLVGIPGGCALVLGVIGLAVARRMAGLPLAILGVTIAAGPVVLWLSAWLPWL
;
A
#
# COMPACT_ATOMS: atom_id res chain seq x y z
N MET A 1 24.10 55.76 10.49
CA MET A 1 24.25 54.29 10.54
C MET A 1 22.87 53.70 10.36
N THR A 2 22.62 53.01 9.25
CA THR A 2 21.28 52.49 8.90
C THR A 2 21.29 50.97 9.06
N THR A 3 20.47 50.44 9.96
CA THR A 3 20.34 49.00 10.20
C THR A 3 19.21 48.43 9.35
N THR A 4 19.55 47.69 8.30
CA THR A 4 18.57 47.01 7.43
C THR A 4 17.94 45.82 8.16
N PRO A 5 16.61 45.73 8.31
CA PRO A 5 15.96 44.56 8.90
C PRO A 5 16.06 43.38 7.93
N THR A 6 16.62 42.27 8.39
CA THR A 6 16.66 41.01 7.63
C THR A 6 15.31 40.31 7.79
N SER A 7 14.46 40.37 6.77
CA SER A 7 13.25 39.55 6.73
C SER A 7 13.64 38.10 6.47
N ASN A 8 13.38 37.22 7.43
CA ASN A 8 13.54 35.77 7.23
C ASN A 8 12.43 35.31 6.25
N PRO A 9 12.76 34.77 5.05
CA PRO A 9 11.73 34.29 4.15
C PRO A 9 10.99 33.12 4.82
N THR A 10 9.68 33.25 4.97
CA THR A 10 8.84 32.14 5.42
C THR A 10 8.89 31.05 4.36
N PRO A 11 9.20 29.78 4.70
CA PRO A 11 9.22 28.71 3.71
C PRO A 11 7.82 28.52 3.11
N THR A 12 7.65 28.90 1.84
CA THR A 12 6.44 28.63 1.08
C THR A 12 6.32 27.12 0.89
N ALA A 13 5.35 26.49 1.57
CA ALA A 13 5.10 25.06 1.42
C ALA A 13 4.67 24.77 -0.02
N THR A 14 5.55 24.15 -0.81
CA THR A 14 5.22 23.68 -2.16
C THR A 14 4.13 22.61 -2.05
N PRO A 15 2.98 22.78 -2.71
CA PRO A 15 1.94 21.75 -2.73
C PRO A 15 2.50 20.44 -3.27
N ALA A 16 2.26 19.34 -2.56
CA ALA A 16 2.59 18.01 -3.05
C ALA A 16 1.90 17.78 -4.42
N PRO A 17 2.58 17.19 -5.42
CA PRO A 17 1.97 16.92 -6.71
C PRO A 17 0.70 16.08 -6.54
N LEU A 18 -0.42 16.53 -7.12
CA LEU A 18 -1.72 15.85 -7.03
C LEU A 18 -1.61 14.35 -7.40
N GLY A 19 -0.80 14.02 -8.41
CA GLY A 19 -0.53 12.64 -8.82
C GLY A 19 0.01 11.78 -7.68
N THR A 20 1.04 12.23 -6.97
CA THR A 20 1.65 11.48 -5.85
C THR A 20 0.64 11.18 -4.74
N ARG A 21 -0.24 12.15 -4.43
CA ARG A 21 -1.30 11.93 -3.42
C ARG A 21 -2.27 10.85 -3.87
N ILE A 22 -2.74 10.91 -5.11
CA ILE A 22 -3.70 9.93 -5.65
C ILE A 22 -3.08 8.53 -5.64
N THR A 23 -1.87 8.37 -6.17
CA THR A 23 -1.20 7.06 -6.22
C THR A 23 -0.92 6.49 -4.83
N ALA A 24 -0.53 7.35 -3.88
CA ALA A 24 -0.31 6.94 -2.50
C ALA A 24 -1.62 6.47 -1.84
N TRP A 25 -2.73 7.19 -2.04
CA TRP A 25 -4.05 6.76 -1.55
C TRP A 25 -4.50 5.44 -2.17
N VAL A 26 -4.27 5.24 -3.47
CA VAL A 26 -4.57 3.97 -4.14
C VAL A 26 -3.77 2.82 -3.51
N ALA A 27 -2.46 2.99 -3.29
CA ALA A 27 -1.63 1.98 -2.62
C ALA A 27 -2.12 1.67 -1.19
N ILE A 28 -2.54 2.69 -0.43
CA ILE A 28 -3.08 2.51 0.92
C ILE A 28 -4.40 1.73 0.88
N VAL A 29 -5.33 2.10 0.01
CA VAL A 29 -6.65 1.43 -0.08
C VAL A 29 -6.49 -0.03 -0.49
N LEU A 30 -5.64 -0.31 -1.49
CA LEU A 30 -5.28 -1.67 -1.89
C LEU A 30 -4.64 -2.43 -0.73
N GLY A 31 -3.65 -1.83 -0.07
CA GLY A 31 -2.98 -2.45 1.07
C GLY A 31 -3.93 -2.78 2.22
N VAL A 32 -4.87 -1.89 2.55
CA VAL A 32 -5.90 -2.12 3.57
C VAL A 32 -6.82 -3.27 3.17
N ALA A 33 -7.29 -3.29 1.91
CA ALA A 33 -8.17 -4.34 1.41
C ALA A 33 -7.48 -5.71 1.46
N GLU A 34 -6.25 -5.82 0.96
CA GLU A 34 -5.48 -7.06 0.96
C GLU A 34 -5.15 -7.54 2.38
N THR A 35 -4.72 -6.63 3.25
CA THR A 35 -4.43 -6.96 4.65
C THR A 35 -5.70 -7.42 5.39
N GLY A 36 -6.84 -6.76 5.13
CA GLY A 36 -8.13 -7.17 5.68
C GLY A 36 -8.56 -8.56 5.21
N LEU A 37 -8.38 -8.85 3.92
CA LEU A 37 -8.66 -10.16 3.33
C LEU A 37 -7.76 -11.25 3.93
N ALA A 38 -6.48 -10.95 4.13
CA ALA A 38 -5.53 -11.85 4.78
C ALA A 38 -5.92 -12.16 6.23
N VAL A 39 -6.32 -11.14 7.00
CA VAL A 39 -6.79 -11.33 8.39
C VAL A 39 -8.07 -12.16 8.41
N TRP A 40 -9.03 -11.87 7.53
CA TRP A 40 -10.26 -12.66 7.42
C TRP A 40 -9.96 -14.12 7.08
N ALA A 41 -9.15 -14.37 6.05
CA ALA A 41 -8.73 -15.72 5.66
C ALA A 41 -8.02 -16.45 6.80
N TRP A 42 -7.17 -15.76 7.55
CA TRP A 42 -6.48 -16.32 8.72
C TRP A 42 -7.46 -16.76 9.82
N VAL A 43 -8.45 -15.90 10.15
CA VAL A 43 -9.46 -16.20 11.19
C VAL A 43 -10.37 -17.36 10.77
N GLU A 44 -10.81 -17.36 9.51
CA GLU A 44 -11.64 -18.43 8.96
C GLU A 44 -10.88 -19.76 9.01
N THR A 45 -9.63 -19.77 8.54
CA THR A 45 -8.77 -20.96 8.54
C THR A 45 -8.49 -21.48 9.94
N ALA A 46 -8.24 -20.59 10.90
CA ALA A 46 -8.04 -20.97 12.30
C ALA A 46 -9.29 -21.65 12.90
N SER A 47 -10.49 -21.25 12.45
CA SER A 47 -11.76 -21.80 12.91
C SER A 47 -12.07 -23.20 12.36
N TYR A 48 -11.49 -23.58 11.21
CA TYR A 48 -11.67 -24.90 10.56
C TYR A 48 -10.49 -25.87 10.74
N SER A 49 -9.59 -25.61 11.70
CA SER A 49 -8.29 -26.29 11.85
C SER A 49 -8.32 -27.81 12.17
N GLY A 50 -9.48 -28.46 12.13
CA GLY A 50 -9.64 -29.91 12.27
C GLY A 50 -9.03 -30.74 11.11
N GLU A 51 -8.98 -30.19 9.90
CA GLU A 51 -8.34 -30.82 8.73
C GLU A 51 -6.96 -30.19 8.45
N SER A 52 -5.89 -30.92 8.79
CA SER A 52 -4.51 -30.40 8.78
C SER A 52 -4.02 -29.83 7.44
N SER A 53 -4.41 -30.43 6.31
CA SER A 53 -3.96 -29.97 4.98
C SER A 53 -4.68 -28.69 4.52
N THR A 54 -5.99 -28.59 4.75
CA THR A 54 -6.80 -27.43 4.32
C THR A 54 -6.45 -26.19 5.15
N ALA A 55 -6.19 -26.39 6.45
CA ALA A 55 -5.72 -25.33 7.33
C ALA A 55 -4.37 -24.76 6.87
N ALA A 56 -3.42 -25.61 6.48
CA ALA A 56 -2.12 -25.16 5.98
C ALA A 56 -2.26 -24.29 4.71
N VAL A 57 -3.15 -24.67 3.78
CA VAL A 57 -3.41 -23.90 2.56
C VAL A 57 -3.99 -22.52 2.86
N GLY A 58 -4.96 -22.44 3.79
CA GLY A 58 -5.58 -21.16 4.16
C GLY A 58 -4.58 -20.17 4.78
N PHE A 59 -3.66 -20.64 5.62
CA PHE A 59 -2.59 -19.78 6.16
C PHE A 59 -1.60 -19.31 5.10
N VAL A 60 -1.25 -20.18 4.14
CA VAL A 60 -0.39 -19.80 3.02
C VAL A 60 -1.04 -18.73 2.16
N VAL A 61 -2.34 -18.86 1.86
CA VAL A 61 -3.11 -17.85 1.11
C VAL A 61 -3.17 -16.53 1.88
N ALA A 62 -3.42 -16.58 3.19
CA ALA A 62 -3.44 -15.39 4.04
C ALA A 62 -2.09 -14.64 4.02
N LEU A 63 -0.96 -15.36 4.06
CA LEU A 63 0.36 -14.74 3.96
C LEU A 63 0.67 -14.20 2.56
N LEU A 64 0.28 -14.93 1.51
CA LEU A 64 0.48 -14.53 0.11
C LEU A 64 -0.22 -13.22 -0.25
N VAL A 65 -1.38 -12.95 0.38
CA VAL A 65 -2.12 -11.69 0.17
C VAL A 65 -1.73 -10.63 1.21
N GLY A 66 -1.49 -11.04 2.45
CA GLY A 66 -1.22 -10.12 3.55
C GLY A 66 0.14 -9.45 3.49
N ILE A 67 1.19 -10.15 3.03
CA ILE A 67 2.54 -9.57 2.92
C ILE A 67 2.60 -8.47 1.84
N PRO A 68 2.10 -8.70 0.59
CA PRO A 68 1.97 -7.63 -0.40
C PRO A 68 1.11 -6.46 0.08
N GLY A 69 -0.04 -6.76 0.70
CA GLY A 69 -0.94 -5.73 1.22
C GLY A 69 -0.30 -4.86 2.30
N GLY A 70 0.39 -5.47 3.25
CA GLY A 70 1.12 -4.76 4.30
C GLY A 70 2.24 -3.88 3.72
N CYS A 71 3.01 -4.39 2.76
CA CYS A 71 4.04 -3.62 2.07
C CYS A 71 3.46 -2.43 1.30
N ALA A 72 2.36 -2.63 0.56
CA ALA A 72 1.69 -1.56 -0.18
C ALA A 72 1.13 -0.47 0.74
N LEU A 73 0.59 -0.85 1.90
CA LEU A 73 0.09 0.07 2.91
C LEU A 73 1.23 0.93 3.47
N VAL A 74 2.35 0.30 3.88
CA VAL A 74 3.53 0.99 4.40
C VAL A 74 4.12 1.95 3.35
N LEU A 75 4.30 1.47 2.11
CA LEU A 75 4.84 2.29 1.01
C LEU A 75 3.88 3.42 0.60
N GLY A 76 2.57 3.20 0.66
CA GLY A 76 1.57 4.22 0.42
C GLY A 76 1.56 5.31 1.50
N VAL A 77 1.64 4.92 2.78
CA VAL A 77 1.75 5.88 3.90
C VAL A 77 3.05 6.67 3.84
N ILE A 78 4.18 6.02 3.55
CA ILE A 78 5.47 6.69 3.36
C ILE A 78 5.42 7.60 2.13
N GLY A 79 4.83 7.15 1.02
CA GLY A 79 4.63 7.95 -0.19
C GLY A 79 3.80 9.20 0.07
N LEU A 80 2.76 9.09 0.91
CA LEU A 80 1.94 10.23 1.34
C LEU A 80 2.71 11.18 2.27
N ALA A 81 3.48 10.65 3.23
CA ALA A 81 4.30 11.42 4.15
C ALA A 81 5.45 12.16 3.43
N VAL A 82 6.03 11.54 2.40
CA VAL A 82 7.13 12.06 1.59
C VAL A 82 6.63 12.78 0.33
N ALA A 83 5.31 12.94 0.14
CA ALA A 83 4.72 13.57 -1.05
C ALA A 83 5.20 15.01 -1.32
N ARG A 84 5.81 15.68 -0.32
CA ARG A 84 6.45 17.00 -0.45
C ARG A 84 7.89 16.96 -0.99
N ARG A 85 8.49 15.78 -1.13
CA ARG A 85 9.85 15.56 -1.69
C ARG A 85 9.74 14.76 -2.99
N MET A 86 10.66 15.00 -3.93
CA MET A 86 10.71 14.36 -5.25
C MET A 86 10.69 12.81 -5.23
N ALA A 87 10.90 12.18 -4.07
CA ALA A 87 10.88 10.73 -3.87
C ALA A 87 9.48 10.13 -3.59
N GLY A 88 8.43 10.93 -3.36
CA GLY A 88 7.11 10.40 -2.98
C GLY A 88 6.40 9.59 -4.09
N LEU A 89 6.56 10.01 -5.35
CA LEU A 89 5.93 9.35 -6.51
C LEU A 89 6.45 7.92 -6.75
N PRO A 90 7.77 7.64 -6.83
CA PRO A 90 8.26 6.28 -7.08
C PRO A 90 7.92 5.31 -5.93
N LEU A 91 7.89 5.76 -4.69
CA LEU A 91 7.47 4.94 -3.54
C LEU A 91 5.98 4.55 -3.63
N ALA A 92 5.12 5.49 -4.03
CA ALA A 92 3.70 5.21 -4.23
C ALA A 92 3.47 4.23 -5.38
N ILE A 93 4.21 4.38 -6.50
CA ILE A 93 4.14 3.45 -7.63
C ILE A 93 4.56 2.05 -7.18
N LEU A 94 5.70 1.90 -6.49
CA LEU A 94 6.15 0.62 -5.95
C LEU A 94 5.11 -0.04 -5.04
N GLY A 95 4.45 0.75 -4.19
CA GLY A 95 3.35 0.26 -3.35
C GLY A 95 2.18 -0.30 -4.18
N VAL A 96 1.77 0.41 -5.22
CA VAL A 96 0.72 -0.07 -6.15
C VAL A 96 1.16 -1.33 -6.90
N THR A 97 2.40 -1.40 -7.39
CA THR A 97 2.87 -2.56 -8.16
C THR A 97 2.93 -3.82 -7.30
N ILE A 98 3.30 -3.71 -6.02
CA ILE A 98 3.34 -4.84 -5.09
C ILE A 98 1.92 -5.35 -4.80
N ALA A 99 0.96 -4.45 -4.56
CA ALA A 99 -0.45 -4.83 -4.40
C ALA A 99 -1.12 -5.29 -5.70
N ALA A 100 -0.56 -4.99 -6.86
CA ALA A 100 -1.14 -5.45 -8.12
C ALA A 100 -1.01 -6.97 -8.28
N GLY A 101 -0.02 -7.61 -7.65
CA GLY A 101 0.23 -9.06 -7.78
C GLY A 101 -0.97 -9.93 -7.41
N PRO A 102 -1.52 -9.82 -6.19
CA PRO A 102 -2.70 -10.58 -5.78
C PRO A 102 -3.94 -10.23 -6.61
N VAL A 103 -4.12 -8.96 -7.00
CA VAL A 103 -5.25 -8.51 -7.82
C VAL A 103 -5.20 -9.10 -9.24
N VAL A 104 -4.01 -9.15 -9.86
CA VAL A 104 -3.81 -9.75 -11.19
C VAL A 104 -4.04 -11.25 -11.14
N LEU A 105 -3.53 -11.92 -10.10
CA LEU A 105 -3.80 -13.35 -9.87
C LEU A 105 -5.31 -13.61 -9.74
N TRP A 106 -6.01 -12.79 -8.95
CA TRP A 106 -7.45 -12.90 -8.83
C TRP A 106 -8.15 -12.71 -10.17
N LEU A 107 -7.83 -11.66 -10.93
CA LEU A 107 -8.42 -11.40 -12.26
C LEU A 107 -8.16 -12.53 -13.26
N SER A 108 -6.96 -13.13 -13.25
CA SER A 108 -6.63 -14.27 -14.14
C SER A 108 -7.46 -15.52 -13.83
N ALA A 109 -7.91 -15.71 -12.59
CA ALA A 109 -8.79 -16.81 -12.22
C ALA A 109 -10.21 -16.66 -12.79
N TRP A 110 -10.64 -15.43 -13.08
CA TRP A 110 -11.97 -15.12 -13.62
C TRP A 110 -11.97 -14.87 -15.14
N LEU A 111 -10.84 -14.47 -15.72
CA LEU A 111 -10.67 -14.25 -17.15
C LEU A 111 -9.51 -15.12 -17.68
N PRO A 112 -9.78 -16.33 -18.20
CA PRO A 112 -8.74 -17.28 -18.62
C PRO A 112 -7.95 -16.84 -19.88
N TRP A 113 -8.19 -15.64 -20.40
CA TRP A 113 -7.56 -15.04 -21.58
C TRP A 113 -6.74 -13.78 -21.26
N LEU A 114 -6.48 -13.50 -19.97
CA LEU A 114 -5.43 -12.58 -19.50
C LEU A 114 -4.14 -13.36 -19.28
#